data_AF-A0A9E0TMD1-F1
#
_entry.id   AF-A0A9E0TMD1-F1
#
_cell.length_a   1.000
_cell.length_b   1.000
_cell.length_c   1.000
_cell.angle_alpha   90.00
_cell.angle_beta   90.00
_cell.angle_gamma   90.00
#
_symmetry.space_group_name_H-M   'P 1'
#
loop_
_entity.id
_entity.type
_entity.pdbx_description
1 polymer ?
#
loop_
_entity_poly.entity_id
_entity_poly.type
_entity_poly.pdbx_seq_one_letter_code
_entity_poly.pdbx_strand_id
1 'polypeptide(L)' 'GTRKEELLLDAKALDGIHFFRRALVQQKIEEATETMIARLSKTKTNAEILKPIAQ' A
#
# COMPACT_ATOMS: atom_id res chain seq x y z
N GLY A 1 2.24 -8.44 8.49
CA GLY A 1 0.96 -8.95 7.97
C GLY A 1 0.09 -9.31 9.14
N THR A 2 -1.19 -9.00 9.07
CA THR A 2 -2.14 -9.24 10.16
C THR A 2 -3.01 -10.42 9.76
N ARG A 3 -3.19 -11.41 10.65
CA ARG A 3 -4.06 -12.55 10.33
C ARG A 3 -5.50 -12.06 10.17
N LYS A 4 -6.19 -12.60 9.17
CA LYS A 4 -7.57 -12.22 8.81
C LYS A 4 -7.74 -10.72 8.56
N GLU A 5 -6.79 -10.11 7.84
CA GLU A 5 -6.81 -8.68 7.53
C GLU A 5 -8.06 -8.24 6.72
N GLU A 6 -8.75 -9.19 6.08
CA GLU A 6 -10.06 -9.02 5.43
C GLU A 6 -11.24 -8.70 6.37
N LEU A 7 -11.11 -8.95 7.68
CA LEU A 7 -12.15 -8.58 8.66
C LEU A 7 -12.02 -7.13 9.13
N LEU A 8 -10.87 -6.50 8.89
CA LEU A 8 -10.52 -5.16 9.39
C LEU A 8 -10.50 -4.10 8.29
N LEU A 9 -10.34 -4.53 7.04
CA LEU A 9 -10.17 -3.67 5.89
C LEU A 9 -11.22 -4.02 4.84
N ASP A 10 -11.74 -2.98 4.17
CA ASP A 10 -12.62 -3.17 3.02
C ASP A 10 -11.89 -3.95 1.91
N ALA A 11 -12.61 -4.82 1.20
CA ALA A 11 -12.05 -5.67 0.16
C ALA A 11 -11.27 -4.87 -0.91
N LYS A 12 -11.77 -3.70 -1.31
CA LYS A 12 -11.09 -2.86 -2.31
C LYS A 12 -9.79 -2.28 -1.78
N ALA A 13 -9.78 -1.88 -0.51
CA ALA A 13 -8.58 -1.37 0.15
C ALA A 13 -7.55 -2.49 0.32
N LEU A 14 -8.00 -3.69 0.67
CA LEU A 14 -7.15 -4.87 0.85
C LEU A 14 -6.46 -5.27 -0.45
N ASP A 15 -7.18 -5.29 -1.58
CA ASP A 15 -6.60 -5.56 -2.90
C ASP A 15 -5.55 -4.52 -3.28
N GLY A 16 -5.83 -3.24 -3.04
CA GLY A 16 -4.87 -2.15 -3.24
C GLY A 16 -3.61 -2.31 -2.39
N ILE A 17 -3.76 -2.70 -1.12
CA ILE A 17 -2.63 -2.96 -0.20
C ILE A 17 -1.82 -4.17 -0.65
N HIS A 18 -2.47 -5.24 -1.12
CA HIS A 18 -1.80 -6.42 -1.65
C HIS A 18 -1.04 -6.15 -2.95
N PHE A 19 -1.61 -5.34 -3.85
CA PHE A 19 -0.91 -4.85 -5.02
C PHE A 19 0.33 -4.05 -4.63
N PHE A 20 0.18 -3.09 -3.71
CA PHE A 20 1.28 -2.26 -3.25
C PHE A 20 2.40 -3.09 -2.59
N ARG A 21 2.05 -4.08 -1.77
CA ARG A 21 3.01 -5.02 -1.16
C ARG A 21 3.80 -5.80 -2.21
N ARG A 22 3.13 -6.32 -3.25
CA ARG A 22 3.78 -7.07 -4.34
C ARG A 22 4.75 -6.19 -5.15
N ALA A 23 4.39 -4.93 -5.38
CA ALA A 23 5.25 -3.98 -6.09
C ALA A 23 6.54 -3.66 -5.33
N LEU A 24 6.48 -3.56 -4.00
CA LEU A 24 7.63 -3.24 -3.16
C LEU A 24 8.56 -4.44 -2.88
N VAL A 25 8.03 -5.67 -2.90
CA VAL A 25 8.80 -6.90 -2.63
C VAL A 25 9.94 -7.12 -3.63
N GLN A 26 9.83 -6.59 -4.85
CA GLN A 26 10.86 -6.73 -5.89
C GLN A 26 12.06 -5.78 -5.69
N GLN A 27 11.93 -4.77 -4.83
CA GLN A 27 12.95 -3.75 -4.59
C GLN A 27 13.81 -4.12 -3.38
N LYS A 28 15.00 -3.51 -3.26
CA LYS A 28 15.75 -3.57 -2.00
C LYS A 28 14.97 -2.86 -0.90
N ILE A 29 15.17 -3.29 0.35
CA ILE A 29 14.43 -2.78 1.51
C ILE A 29 14.56 -1.26 1.65
N GLU A 30 15.77 -0.74 1.41
CA GLU A 30 16.08 0.70 1.45
C GLU A 30 15.27 1.47 0.39
N GLU A 31 15.35 1.04 -0.86
CA GLU A 31 14.64 1.64 -2.00
C GLU A 31 13.12 1.56 -1.85
N ALA A 32 12.62 0.43 -1.34
CA ALA A 32 11.20 0.24 -1.05
C ALA A 32 10.71 1.22 0.02
N THR A 33 11.51 1.45 1.05
CA THR A 33 11.18 2.36 2.16
C THR A 33 11.20 3.81 1.68
N GLU A 34 12.22 4.21 0.91
CA GLU A 34 12.28 5.55 0.30
C GLU A 34 11.11 5.80 -0.65
N THR A 35 10.78 4.82 -1.49
CA THR A 35 9.62 4.87 -2.38
C THR A 35 8.33 5.05 -1.60
N MET A 36 8.18 4.36 -0.47
CA MET A 36 7.01 4.47 0.39
C MET A 36 6.91 5.87 1.04
N ILE A 37 8.02 6.38 1.58
CA ILE A 37 8.09 7.73 2.16
C ILE A 37 7.73 8.77 1.10
N ALA A 38 8.34 8.70 -0.09
CA ALA A 38 8.10 9.66 -1.17
C ALA A 38 6.63 9.66 -1.64
N ARG A 39 5.94 8.51 -1.62
CA ARG A 39 4.50 8.44 -1.93
C ARG A 39 3.65 9.00 -0.81
N LEU A 40 3.93 8.64 0.44
CA LEU A 40 3.23 9.15 1.62
C LEU A 40 3.34 10.68 1.72
N SER A 41 4.53 11.24 1.47
CA SER A 41 4.77 12.69 1.52
C SER A 41 4.00 13.49 0.46
N LYS A 42 3.57 12.85 -0.65
CA LYS A 42 2.83 13.52 -1.74
C LYS A 42 1.33 13.59 -1.51
N THR A 43 0.81 12.86 -0.51
CA THR A 43 -0.63 12.74 -0.22
C THR A 43 -0.90 13.11 1.23
N LYS A 44 -2.10 13.61 1.53
CA LYS A 44 -2.48 13.93 2.92
C LYS A 44 -3.11 12.74 3.64
N THR A 45 -3.72 11.81 2.90
CA THR A 45 -4.45 10.68 3.50
C THR A 45 -4.11 9.35 2.85
N ASN A 46 -4.17 8.27 3.61
CA ASN A 46 -3.94 6.91 3.11
C ASN A 46 -4.95 6.50 2.02
N ALA A 47 -6.16 7.07 2.05
CA ALA A 47 -7.17 6.84 1.03
C ALA A 47 -6.75 7.40 -0.35
N GLU A 48 -6.01 8.52 -0.38
CA GLU A 48 -5.50 9.10 -1.63
C GLU A 48 -4.41 8.22 -2.26
N ILE A 49 -3.63 7.51 -1.45
CA ILE A 49 -2.60 6.59 -1.92
C ILE A 49 -3.23 5.34 -2.54
N LEU A 50 -4.31 4.85 -1.94
CA LEU A 50 -4.98 3.63 -2.37
C LEU A 50 -5.94 3.85 -3.54
N LYS A 51 -6.48 5.07 -3.72
CA LYS A 51 -7.38 5.43 -4.83
C LYS A 51 -6.91 5.00 -6.23
N PRO A 52 -5.67 5.32 -6.67
CA PRO A 52 -5.20 4.92 -8.00
C PRO A 52 -4.89 3.42 -8.13
N ILE A 53 -4.89 2.68 -7.03
CA ILE A 53 -4.51 1.27 -6.97
C ILE A 53 -5.74 0.35 -6.85
N ALA A 54 -6.80 0.83 -6.19
CA ALA A 54 -8.03 0.08 -5.90
C ALA A 54 -9.10 0.18 -7.02
N GLN A 55 -8.67 0.14 -8.30
CA GLN A 55 -9.61 0.10 -9.44
C GLN A 55 -10.33 -1.24 -9.55
#